data_AF-A0A852GI53-F1
#
_entry.id   AF-A0A852GI53-F1
#
_cell.length_a   1.000
_cell.length_b   1.000
_cell.length_c   1.000
_cell.angle_alpha   90.00
_cell.angle_beta   90.00
_cell.angle_gamma   90.00
#
_symmetry.space_group_name_H-M   'P 1'
#
loop_
_entity.id
_entity.type
_entity.pdbx_description
1 polymer ?
#
loop_
_entity_poly.entity_id
_entity_poly.type
_entity_poly.pdbx_seq_one_letter_code
_entity_poly.pdbx_strand_id
1 'polypeptide(L)'
;QEIYPPKLHQFAYVTDGACTEDEILSMELIIMKALNWNLNPLTVVSWLNIYMQVAYLNELYEVLLPQYPQQIFVQIAELLDLCVLDIGCLEYTYGVLAASALYHFSSSELMQKVSGYEWCEIEECVKWMVPFAMAIREVGSSKLKHFRGIAPEDLHNIQTHINSLDLLDKAQAKQAILAEQNRTSPFPTGVLTPPQSSKKQSS
;
A
#
# COMPACT_ATOMS: atom_id res chain seq x y z
N GLN A 1 7.37 7.47 15.16
CA GLN A 1 7.57 7.69 16.62
C GLN A 1 8.67 8.72 16.73
N GLU A 2 8.51 9.73 17.58
CA GLU A 2 9.37 10.92 17.56
C GLU A 2 10.27 10.97 18.81
N ILE A 3 11.52 11.41 18.64
CA ILE A 3 12.39 11.77 19.78
C ILE A 3 11.83 13.03 20.47
N TYR A 4 11.35 13.98 19.68
CA TYR A 4 10.75 15.23 20.14
C TYR A 4 9.38 15.43 19.49
N PRO A 5 8.31 14.83 20.03
CA PRO A 5 6.97 15.00 19.47
C PRO A 5 6.48 16.44 19.60
N PRO A 6 5.56 16.90 18.73
CA PRO A 6 4.88 18.17 18.90
C PRO A 6 4.22 18.28 20.28
N LYS A 7 4.14 19.50 20.81
CA LYS A 7 3.45 19.76 22.08
C LYS A 7 1.94 19.71 21.89
N LEU A 8 1.21 19.45 22.97
CA LEU A 8 -0.25 19.33 22.98
C LEU A 8 -0.95 20.52 22.29
N HIS A 9 -0.56 21.76 22.63
CA HIS A 9 -1.09 22.96 21.99
C HIS A 9 -0.89 23.01 20.47
N GLN A 10 0.18 22.37 19.93
CA GLN A 10 0.41 22.30 18.48
C GLN A 10 -0.60 21.35 17.82
N PHE A 11 -0.96 20.24 18.50
CA PHE A 11 -2.03 19.36 18.05
C PHE A 11 -3.39 20.05 18.09
N ALA A 12 -3.74 20.75 19.17
CA ALA A 12 -4.97 21.53 19.23
C ALA A 12 -5.01 22.62 18.14
N TYR A 13 -3.89 23.33 17.93
CA TYR A 13 -3.77 24.37 16.93
C TYR A 13 -4.05 23.88 15.50
N VAL A 14 -3.53 22.72 15.09
CA VAL A 14 -3.76 22.19 13.72
C VAL A 14 -5.20 21.76 13.47
N THR A 15 -6.04 21.65 14.51
CA THR A 15 -7.48 21.38 14.36
C THR A 15 -8.32 22.63 14.09
N ASP A 16 -7.70 23.83 14.02
CA ASP A 16 -8.40 25.11 13.82
C ASP A 16 -9.52 25.36 14.85
N GLY A 17 -9.27 24.98 16.10
CA GLY A 17 -10.20 25.15 17.22
C GLY A 17 -11.32 24.10 17.30
N ALA A 18 -11.33 23.10 16.41
CA ALA A 18 -12.31 22.00 16.49
C ALA A 18 -12.08 21.07 17.69
N CYS A 19 -10.85 20.96 18.17
CA CYS A 19 -10.50 20.19 19.37
C CYS A 19 -9.67 21.03 20.34
N THR A 20 -10.06 21.03 21.62
CA THR A 20 -9.31 21.64 22.72
C THR A 20 -8.23 20.70 23.27
N GLU A 21 -7.27 21.25 24.01
CA GLU A 21 -6.21 20.46 24.66
C GLU A 21 -6.78 19.41 25.64
N ASP A 22 -7.82 19.77 26.40
CA ASP A 22 -8.49 18.87 27.37
C ASP A 22 -9.24 17.73 26.68
N GLU A 23 -9.88 17.99 25.52
CA GLU A 23 -10.54 16.96 24.72
C GLU A 23 -9.54 15.97 24.13
N ILE A 24 -8.38 16.47 23.66
CA ILE A 24 -7.30 15.61 23.14
C ILE A 24 -6.75 14.70 24.24
N LEU A 25 -6.46 15.23 25.43
CA LEU A 25 -5.98 14.43 26.57
C LEU A 25 -7.02 13.39 27.02
N SER A 26 -8.30 13.79 27.04
CA SER A 26 -9.38 12.87 27.38
C SER A 26 -9.49 11.73 26.38
N MET A 27 -9.42 12.05 25.09
CA MET A 27 -9.50 11.05 24.01
C MET A 27 -8.27 10.13 24.00
N GLU A 28 -7.08 10.65 24.30
CA GLU A 28 -5.85 9.85 24.42
C GLU A 28 -6.05 8.70 25.43
N LEU A 29 -6.53 9.01 26.63
CA LEU A 29 -6.81 7.99 27.65
C LEU A 29 -7.91 7.01 27.24
N ILE A 30 -8.94 7.48 26.52
CA ILE A 30 -10.02 6.63 26.00
C ILE A 30 -9.46 5.62 25.01
N ILE A 31 -8.67 6.08 24.02
CA ILE A 31 -8.07 5.22 22.99
C ILE A 31 -7.13 4.20 23.64
N MET A 32 -6.20 4.64 24.51
CA MET A 32 -5.24 3.74 25.15
C MET A 32 -5.93 2.65 25.99
N LYS A 33 -6.98 3.01 26.74
CA LYS A 33 -7.78 2.04 27.51
C LYS A 33 -8.55 1.09 26.61
N ALA A 34 -9.20 1.59 25.56
CA ALA A 34 -9.95 0.78 24.63
C ALA A 34 -9.07 -0.24 23.89
N LEU A 35 -7.83 0.13 23.58
CA LEU A 35 -6.83 -0.76 22.98
C LEU A 35 -6.10 -1.64 24.00
N ASN A 36 -6.48 -1.59 25.29
CA ASN A 36 -5.80 -2.31 26.38
C ASN A 36 -4.29 -2.05 26.42
N TRP A 37 -3.87 -0.82 26.13
CA TRP A 37 -2.47 -0.40 26.05
C TRP A 37 -1.62 -1.16 25.02
N ASN A 38 -2.25 -1.88 24.09
CA ASN A 38 -1.56 -2.55 23.00
C ASN A 38 -1.26 -1.56 21.87
N LEU A 39 -0.19 -0.78 22.05
CA LEU A 39 0.20 0.34 21.17
C LEU A 39 1.48 0.07 20.36
N ASN A 40 1.94 -1.18 20.29
CA ASN A 40 3.16 -1.56 19.58
C ASN A 40 2.88 -2.55 18.42
N PRO A 41 2.02 -2.21 17.44
CA PRO A 41 1.80 -3.05 16.27
C PRO A 41 2.98 -2.98 15.30
N LEU A 42 3.26 -4.09 14.60
CA LEU A 42 4.09 -4.07 13.39
C LEU A 42 3.27 -3.47 12.24
N THR A 43 3.48 -2.19 11.95
CA THR A 43 2.73 -1.46 10.92
C THR A 43 3.10 -1.90 9.49
N VAL A 44 2.30 -1.49 8.50
CA VAL A 44 2.57 -1.76 7.07
C VAL A 44 3.94 -1.22 6.64
N VAL A 45 4.27 0.02 7.04
CA VAL A 45 5.59 0.61 6.73
C VAL A 45 6.73 -0.06 7.50
N SER A 46 6.47 -0.61 8.70
CA SER A 46 7.45 -1.42 9.43
C SER A 46 7.82 -2.69 8.65
N TRP A 47 6.84 -3.35 8.03
CA TRP A 47 7.09 -4.51 7.16
C TRP A 47 7.86 -4.13 5.90
N LEU A 48 7.50 -3.01 5.25
CA LEU A 48 8.26 -2.52 4.10
C LEU A 48 9.73 -2.27 4.45
N ASN A 49 10.01 -1.65 5.61
CA ASN A 49 11.38 -1.45 6.11
C ASN A 49 12.15 -2.78 6.23
N ILE A 50 11.53 -3.81 6.82
CA ILE A 50 12.14 -5.14 6.94
C ILE A 50 12.45 -5.72 5.55
N TYR A 51 11.49 -5.71 4.64
CA TYR A 51 11.68 -6.29 3.31
C TYR A 51 12.75 -5.55 2.50
N MET A 52 12.78 -4.23 2.57
CA MET A 52 13.80 -3.42 1.93
C MET A 52 15.18 -3.69 2.55
N GLN A 53 15.29 -3.80 3.87
CA GLN A 53 16.57 -4.14 4.50
C GLN A 53 17.08 -5.52 4.07
N VAL A 54 16.20 -6.52 4.00
CA VAL A 54 16.57 -7.88 3.54
C VAL A 54 16.94 -7.89 2.06
N ALA A 55 16.28 -7.07 1.23
CA ALA A 55 16.58 -6.96 -0.21
C ALA A 55 18.02 -6.48 -0.48
N TYR A 56 18.52 -5.57 0.36
CA TYR A 56 19.83 -4.91 0.20
C TYR A 56 20.86 -5.36 1.25
N LEU A 57 20.61 -6.47 1.93
CA LEU A 57 21.51 -6.99 2.96
C LEU A 57 22.86 -7.41 2.34
N ASN A 58 23.95 -6.83 2.85
CA ASN A 58 25.31 -7.21 2.48
C ASN A 58 25.87 -8.31 3.42
N GLU A 59 26.99 -8.94 3.04
CA GLU A 59 27.64 -10.04 3.78
C GLU A 59 28.08 -9.67 5.22
N LEU A 60 28.12 -8.38 5.56
CA LEU A 60 28.47 -7.89 6.90
C LEU A 60 27.30 -7.95 7.90
N TYR A 61 26.09 -8.36 7.47
CA TYR A 61 24.90 -8.59 8.30
C TYR A 61 24.55 -7.45 9.28
N GLU A 62 24.84 -6.21 8.92
CA GLU A 62 24.47 -5.06 9.75
C GLU A 62 23.00 -4.68 9.46
N VAL A 63 22.08 -5.28 10.21
CA VAL A 63 20.63 -5.13 10.02
C VAL A 63 20.08 -3.82 10.62
N LEU A 64 20.82 -3.19 11.54
CA LEU A 64 20.34 -2.07 12.33
C LEU A 64 20.44 -0.70 11.61
N LEU A 65 21.27 -0.61 10.57
CA LEU A 65 21.40 0.59 9.76
C LEU A 65 20.69 0.39 8.41
N PRO A 66 19.78 1.29 8.02
CA PRO A 66 19.14 1.25 6.70
C PRO A 66 20.18 1.29 5.57
N GLN A 67 20.20 0.25 4.74
CA GLN A 67 21.18 0.10 3.64
C GLN A 67 20.54 0.09 2.25
N TYR A 68 19.26 0.45 2.15
CA TYR A 68 18.49 0.41 0.91
C TYR A 68 18.33 1.81 0.27
N PRO A 69 18.07 1.88 -1.06
CA PRO A 69 17.83 3.13 -1.75
C PRO A 69 16.55 3.83 -1.27
N GLN A 70 16.73 4.97 -0.61
CA GLN A 70 15.66 5.82 -0.07
C GLN A 70 14.58 6.20 -1.09
N GLN A 71 14.97 6.48 -2.33
CA GLN A 71 14.05 6.85 -3.40
C GLN A 71 13.07 5.71 -3.73
N ILE A 72 13.52 4.45 -3.74
CA ILE A 72 12.65 3.30 -4.03
C ILE A 72 11.68 3.09 -2.86
N PHE A 73 12.18 3.22 -1.63
CA PHE A 73 11.35 3.14 -0.42
C PHE A 73 10.17 4.11 -0.47
N VAL A 74 10.43 5.40 -0.76
CA VAL A 74 9.38 6.42 -0.84
C VAL A 74 8.34 6.10 -1.90
N GLN A 75 8.73 5.53 -3.04
CA GLN A 75 7.78 5.18 -4.12
C GLN A 75 6.87 4.01 -3.74
N ILE A 76 7.40 3.02 -3.00
CA ILE A 76 6.59 1.90 -2.51
C ILE A 76 5.68 2.37 -1.36
N ALA A 77 6.22 3.19 -0.45
CA ALA A 77 5.44 3.80 0.64
C ALA A 77 4.30 4.66 0.10
N GLU A 78 4.50 5.40 -0.98
CA GLU A 78 3.46 6.17 -1.67
C GLU A 78 2.29 5.30 -2.16
N LEU A 79 2.57 4.09 -2.66
CA LEU A 79 1.53 3.13 -3.01
C LEU A 79 0.78 2.64 -1.77
N LEU A 80 1.49 2.32 -0.69
CA LEU A 80 0.88 1.88 0.56
C LEU A 80 0.00 2.97 1.17
N ASP A 81 0.47 4.22 1.19
CA ASP A 81 -0.26 5.39 1.67
C ASP A 81 -1.57 5.60 0.92
N LEU A 82 -1.58 5.33 -0.39
CA LEU A 82 -2.81 5.37 -1.18
C LEU A 82 -3.74 4.19 -0.85
N CYS A 83 -3.19 2.98 -0.69
CA CYS A 83 -3.96 1.77 -0.40
C CYS A 83 -4.66 1.85 0.97
N VAL A 84 -4.02 2.43 2.00
CA VAL A 84 -4.61 2.53 3.34
C VAL A 84 -5.78 3.52 3.43
N LEU A 85 -5.99 4.35 2.41
CA LEU A 85 -7.19 5.19 2.31
C LEU A 85 -8.43 4.39 1.89
N ASP A 86 -8.25 3.23 1.26
CA ASP A 86 -9.34 2.32 0.95
C ASP A 86 -9.51 1.27 2.06
N ILE A 87 -10.73 1.15 2.58
CA ILE A 87 -11.04 0.23 3.69
C ILE A 87 -10.81 -1.24 3.33
N GLY A 88 -10.82 -1.59 2.04
CA GLY A 88 -10.52 -2.94 1.55
C GLY A 88 -9.12 -3.42 1.91
N CYS A 89 -8.19 -2.52 2.27
CA CYS A 89 -6.86 -2.92 2.74
C CYS A 89 -6.90 -3.78 4.00
N LEU A 90 -7.95 -3.63 4.83
CA LEU A 90 -8.10 -4.35 6.10
C LEU A 90 -8.44 -5.84 5.93
N GLU A 91 -8.75 -6.28 4.72
CA GLU A 91 -8.91 -7.71 4.39
C GLU A 91 -7.55 -8.45 4.36
N TYR A 92 -6.44 -7.71 4.30
CA TYR A 92 -5.09 -8.25 4.19
C TYR A 92 -4.26 -7.92 5.44
N THR A 93 -3.37 -8.82 5.81
CA THR A 93 -2.40 -8.53 6.88
C THR A 93 -1.44 -7.43 6.43
N TYR A 94 -0.90 -6.68 7.40
CA TYR A 94 0.07 -5.61 7.11
C TYR A 94 1.33 -6.11 6.39
N GLY A 95 1.75 -7.35 6.68
CA GLY A 95 2.88 -8.00 5.97
C GLY A 95 2.56 -8.32 4.51
N VAL A 96 1.35 -8.81 4.23
CA VAL A 96 0.88 -9.10 2.85
C VAL A 96 0.69 -7.82 2.04
N LEU A 97 0.15 -6.75 2.64
CA LEU A 97 0.06 -5.43 1.97
C LEU A 97 1.44 -4.91 1.55
N ALA A 98 2.40 -4.91 2.47
CA ALA A 98 3.75 -4.45 2.19
C ALA A 98 4.45 -5.32 1.12
N ALA A 99 4.28 -6.64 1.15
CA ALA A 99 4.87 -7.55 0.17
C ALA A 99 4.24 -7.38 -1.22
N SER A 100 2.92 -7.16 -1.28
CA SER A 100 2.19 -6.92 -2.53
C SER A 100 2.58 -5.59 -3.16
N ALA A 101 2.77 -4.54 -2.35
CA ALA A 101 3.28 -3.26 -2.83
C ALA A 101 4.72 -3.40 -3.35
N LEU A 102 5.59 -4.10 -2.63
CA LEU A 102 6.95 -4.37 -3.08
C LEU A 102 6.97 -5.12 -4.43
N TYR A 103 6.08 -6.11 -4.61
CA TYR A 103 5.94 -6.84 -5.87
C TYR A 103 5.64 -5.91 -7.05
N HIS A 104 4.76 -4.92 -6.89
CA HIS A 104 4.42 -3.94 -7.94
C HIS A 104 5.60 -3.06 -8.37
N PHE A 105 6.70 -3.03 -7.62
CA PHE A 105 7.94 -2.30 -7.94
C PHE A 105 9.13 -3.23 -8.21
N SER A 106 8.92 -4.55 -8.19
CA SER A 106 10.00 -5.53 -8.33
C SER A 106 9.55 -6.78 -9.08
N SER A 107 9.83 -7.97 -8.56
CA SER A 107 9.51 -9.26 -9.16
C SER A 107 9.01 -10.24 -8.10
N SER A 108 8.40 -11.34 -8.55
CA SER A 108 7.93 -12.41 -7.66
C SER A 108 9.07 -13.02 -6.85
N GLU A 109 10.22 -13.21 -7.49
CA GLU A 109 11.41 -13.82 -6.87
C GLU A 109 11.97 -12.94 -5.76
N LEU A 110 12.06 -11.62 -5.98
CA LEU A 110 12.53 -10.71 -4.94
C LEU A 110 11.54 -10.65 -3.77
N MET A 111 10.24 -10.50 -4.06
CA MET A 111 9.20 -10.47 -3.04
C MET A 111 9.24 -11.74 -2.17
N GLN A 112 9.30 -12.92 -2.78
CA GLN A 112 9.35 -14.20 -2.07
C GLN A 112 10.62 -14.32 -1.24
N LYS A 113 11.78 -13.92 -1.80
CA LYS A 113 13.07 -13.93 -1.08
C LYS A 113 13.03 -13.12 0.21
N VAL A 114 12.44 -11.92 0.18
CA VAL A 114 12.55 -10.96 1.30
C VAL A 114 11.41 -11.05 2.29
N SER A 115 10.24 -11.53 1.86
CA SER A 115 9.05 -11.66 2.71
C SER A 115 8.81 -13.09 3.20
N GLY A 116 9.28 -14.09 2.46
CA GLY A 116 9.01 -15.50 2.74
C GLY A 116 7.63 -15.98 2.29
N TYR A 117 6.78 -15.11 1.70
CA TYR A 117 5.48 -15.50 1.18
C TYR A 117 5.58 -16.16 -0.19
N GLU A 118 4.76 -17.18 -0.41
CA GLU A 118 4.50 -17.75 -1.72
C GLU A 118 3.54 -16.87 -2.53
N TRP A 119 3.59 -16.98 -3.86
CA TRP A 119 2.71 -16.20 -4.75
C TRP A 119 1.23 -16.34 -4.39
N CYS A 120 0.77 -17.55 -4.11
CA CYS A 120 -0.63 -17.83 -3.78
C CYS A 120 -1.11 -17.13 -2.49
N GLU A 121 -0.21 -16.76 -1.59
CA GLU A 121 -0.55 -16.05 -0.34
C GLU A 121 -0.78 -14.55 -0.56
N ILE A 122 -0.17 -13.97 -1.60
CA ILE A 122 -0.27 -12.53 -1.89
C ILE A 122 -1.09 -12.22 -3.15
N GLU A 123 -1.40 -13.21 -3.98
CA GLU A 123 -2.00 -13.03 -5.30
C GLU A 123 -3.26 -12.15 -5.27
N GLU A 124 -4.17 -12.42 -4.33
CA GLU A 124 -5.42 -11.65 -4.21
C GLU A 124 -5.15 -10.20 -3.79
N CYS A 125 -4.20 -9.97 -2.88
CA CYS A 125 -3.80 -8.62 -2.48
C CYS A 125 -3.12 -7.86 -3.62
N VAL A 126 -2.24 -8.54 -4.38
CA VAL A 126 -1.60 -7.97 -5.56
C VAL A 126 -2.65 -7.55 -6.60
N LYS A 127 -3.63 -8.42 -6.89
CA LYS A 127 -4.74 -8.13 -7.81
C LYS A 127 -5.58 -6.95 -7.33
N TRP A 128 -5.95 -6.93 -6.04
CA TRP A 128 -6.67 -5.82 -5.43
C TRP A 128 -5.90 -4.49 -5.51
N MET A 129 -4.58 -4.54 -5.40
CA MET A 129 -3.70 -3.38 -5.41
C MET A 129 -3.44 -2.81 -6.83
N VAL A 130 -3.73 -3.56 -7.89
CA VAL A 130 -3.55 -3.13 -9.31
C VAL A 130 -4.09 -1.73 -9.62
N PRO A 131 -5.37 -1.39 -9.34
CA PRO A 131 -5.92 -0.07 -9.66
C PRO A 131 -5.17 1.08 -8.99
N PHE A 132 -4.70 0.90 -7.76
CA PHE A 132 -3.92 1.88 -7.02
C PHE A 132 -2.53 2.07 -7.63
N ALA A 133 -1.85 0.98 -7.96
CA ALA A 133 -0.56 1.01 -8.65
C ALA A 133 -0.66 1.68 -10.02
N MET A 134 -1.74 1.44 -10.78
CA MET A 134 -1.99 2.11 -12.05
C MET A 134 -2.20 3.62 -11.87
N ALA A 135 -2.99 4.04 -10.87
CA ALA A 135 -3.26 5.46 -10.61
C ALA A 135 -1.98 6.24 -10.30
N ILE A 136 -1.06 5.66 -9.51
CA ILE A 136 0.25 6.26 -9.22
C ILE A 136 1.14 6.30 -10.47
N ARG A 137 1.21 5.20 -11.22
CA ARG A 137 2.05 5.13 -12.44
C ARG A 137 1.64 6.17 -13.50
N GLU A 138 0.36 6.50 -13.60
CA GLU A 138 -0.14 7.52 -14.54
C GLU A 138 0.28 8.95 -14.19
N VAL A 139 0.42 9.26 -12.90
CA VAL A 139 0.89 10.58 -12.44
C VAL A 139 2.42 10.64 -12.37
N GLY A 140 3.07 9.49 -12.22
CA GLY A 140 4.50 9.36 -12.00
C GLY A 140 4.82 9.46 -10.50
N SER A 141 5.76 8.62 -10.04
CA SER A 141 6.07 8.51 -8.62
C SER A 141 6.79 9.74 -8.06
N SER A 142 6.57 10.00 -6.78
CA SER A 142 7.20 11.11 -6.06
C SER A 142 8.71 10.98 -5.96
N LYS A 143 9.40 12.14 -5.93
CA LYS A 143 10.84 12.22 -5.63
C LYS A 143 11.08 12.34 -4.13
N LEU A 144 12.22 11.82 -3.68
CA LEU A 144 12.71 12.01 -2.31
C LEU A 144 12.77 13.51 -1.98
N LYS A 145 12.04 13.92 -0.94
CA LYS A 145 11.97 15.31 -0.50
C LYS A 145 13.10 15.59 0.50
N HIS A 146 13.53 16.85 0.54
CA HIS A 146 14.48 17.34 1.54
C HIS A 146 13.71 18.07 2.64
N PHE A 147 14.08 17.81 3.89
CA PHE A 147 13.48 18.42 5.06
C PHE A 147 14.56 19.13 5.88
N ARG A 148 14.31 20.39 6.25
CA ARG A 148 15.27 21.16 7.07
C ARG A 148 15.41 20.48 8.43
N GLY A 149 16.65 20.23 8.85
CA GLY A 149 16.96 19.67 10.17
C GLY A 149 16.84 18.15 10.26
N ILE A 150 16.54 17.47 9.16
CA ILE A 150 16.54 16.01 9.07
C ILE A 150 17.84 15.55 8.39
N ALA A 151 18.46 14.52 8.94
CA ALA A 151 19.69 13.96 8.40
C ALA A 151 19.43 13.29 7.03
N PRO A 152 20.38 13.35 6.07
CA PRO A 152 20.20 12.78 4.73
C PRO A 152 19.80 11.30 4.72
N GLU A 153 20.28 10.52 5.68
CA GLU A 153 19.98 9.10 5.88
C GLU A 153 18.52 8.82 6.28
N ASP A 154 17.83 9.80 6.90
CA ASP A 154 16.48 9.65 7.45
C ASP A 154 15.39 10.29 6.59
N LEU A 155 15.74 10.89 5.45
CA LEU A 155 14.78 11.65 4.62
C LEU A 155 13.57 10.81 4.18
N HIS A 156 13.77 9.54 3.88
CA HIS A 156 12.71 8.59 3.49
C HIS A 156 11.73 8.23 4.60
N ASN A 157 12.12 8.42 5.87
CA ASN A 157 11.28 8.10 7.03
C ASN A 157 10.29 9.24 7.36
N ILE A 158 10.43 10.40 6.71
CA ILE A 158 9.52 11.52 6.92
C ILE A 158 8.25 11.31 6.10
N GLN A 159 7.11 11.20 6.79
CA GLN A 159 5.81 11.10 6.15
C GLN A 159 5.58 12.29 5.22
N THR A 160 5.16 12.00 4.00
CA THR A 160 4.80 13.03 3.02
C THR A 160 3.32 12.95 2.68
N HIS A 161 2.77 14.05 2.19
CA HIS A 161 1.41 14.09 1.67
C HIS A 161 1.46 14.41 0.17
N ILE A 162 0.61 13.72 -0.59
CA ILE A 162 0.32 13.97 -2.01
C ILE A 162 -1.21 14.14 -2.15
N ASN A 163 -1.72 14.52 -3.33
CA ASN A 163 -3.17 14.60 -3.59
C ASN A 163 -3.81 13.19 -3.61
N SER A 164 -3.78 12.49 -2.49
CA SER A 164 -4.11 11.07 -2.39
C SER A 164 -5.60 10.80 -2.61
N LEU A 165 -6.48 11.76 -2.32
CA LEU A 165 -7.93 11.60 -2.55
C LEU A 165 -8.29 11.58 -4.04
N ASP A 166 -7.72 12.48 -4.86
CA ASP A 166 -7.92 12.46 -6.31
C ASP A 166 -7.38 11.17 -6.93
N LEU A 167 -6.28 10.65 -6.38
CA LEU A 167 -5.70 9.38 -6.79
C LEU A 167 -6.58 8.19 -6.35
N LEU A 168 -7.20 8.28 -5.17
CA LEU A 168 -8.11 7.27 -4.66
C LEU A 168 -9.35 7.17 -5.55
N ASP A 169 -9.96 8.30 -5.93
CA ASP A 169 -11.10 8.33 -6.86
C ASP A 169 -10.75 7.65 -8.19
N LYS A 170 -9.55 7.93 -8.73
CA LYS A 170 -9.04 7.28 -9.94
C LYS A 170 -8.84 5.78 -9.76
N ALA A 171 -8.29 5.36 -8.62
CA ALA A 171 -8.09 3.95 -8.33
C ALA A 171 -9.43 3.21 -8.23
N GLN A 172 -10.40 3.77 -7.49
CA GLN A 172 -11.73 3.18 -7.33
C GLN A 172 -12.50 3.13 -8.66
N ALA A 173 -12.39 4.14 -9.52
CA ALA A 173 -12.94 4.11 -10.87
C ALA A 173 -12.35 2.95 -11.70
N LYS A 174 -11.02 2.73 -11.63
CA LYS A 174 -10.37 1.59 -12.31
C LYS A 174 -10.79 0.26 -11.71
N GLN A 175 -10.96 0.18 -10.40
CA GLN A 175 -11.42 -1.03 -9.72
C GLN A 175 -12.82 -1.44 -10.20
N ALA A 176 -13.74 -0.49 -10.36
CA ALA A 176 -15.07 -0.75 -10.92
C ALA A 176 -14.99 -1.28 -12.36
N ILE A 177 -14.16 -0.68 -13.21
CA ILE A 177 -13.95 -1.14 -14.61
C ILE A 177 -13.40 -2.57 -14.65
N LEU A 178 -12.38 -2.88 -13.82
CA LEU A 178 -11.80 -4.23 -13.75
C LEU A 178 -12.82 -5.26 -13.25
N ALA A 179 -13.67 -4.88 -12.29
CA ALA A 179 -14.74 -5.73 -11.79
C ALA A 179 -15.80 -6.04 -12.87
N GLU A 180 -16.14 -5.07 -13.73
CA GLU A 180 -17.05 -5.29 -14.86
C GLU A 180 -16.45 -6.24 -15.91
N GLN A 181 -15.18 -6.05 -16.25
CA GLN A 181 -14.48 -6.90 -17.22
C GLN A 181 -14.41 -8.37 -16.76
N ASN A 182 -14.22 -8.60 -15.47
CA ASN A 182 -14.22 -9.94 -14.89
C ASN A 182 -15.62 -10.60 -14.87
N ARG A 183 -16.70 -9.82 -15.00
CA ARG A 183 -18.09 -10.35 -15.08
C ARG A 183 -18.49 -10.74 -16.50
N THR A 184 -17.84 -10.20 -17.52
CA THR A 184 -18.07 -10.60 -18.91
C THR A 184 -17.37 -11.92 -19.21
N SER A 185 -18.13 -13.00 -19.36
CA SER A 185 -17.60 -14.27 -19.89
C SER A 185 -17.03 -14.06 -21.30
N PRO A 186 -15.93 -14.74 -21.68
CA PRO A 186 -15.41 -14.65 -23.04
C PRO A 186 -16.51 -15.02 -24.04
N PHE A 187 -16.61 -14.24 -25.12
CA PHE A 187 -17.50 -14.58 -26.22
C PHE A 187 -17.11 -15.98 -26.74
N PRO A 188 -18.05 -16.92 -26.84
CA PRO A 188 -17.76 -18.23 -27.41
C PRO A 188 -17.28 -18.04 -28.85
N THR A 189 -16.00 -18.34 -29.10
CA THR A 189 -15.42 -18.45 -30.43
C THR A 189 -15.92 -19.74 -31.08
N GLY A 190 -17.19 -19.74 -31.50
CA GLY A 190 -17.81 -20.88 -32.14
C GLY A 190 -19.18 -20.52 -32.71
N VAL A 191 -19.47 -21.04 -33.91
CA VAL A 191 -20.80 -20.95 -34.53
C VAL A 191 -21.75 -21.81 -33.70
N LEU A 192 -22.54 -21.17 -32.83
CA LEU A 192 -23.55 -21.82 -31.98
C LEU A 192 -24.83 -22.21 -32.73
N THR A 193 -24.93 -21.88 -34.02
CA THR A 193 -26.09 -22.24 -34.83
C THR A 193 -25.91 -23.64 -35.42
N PRO A 194 -26.80 -24.60 -35.10
CA PRO A 194 -26.85 -25.87 -35.82
C PRO A 194 -27.04 -25.61 -37.32
N PRO A 195 -26.44 -26.41 -38.22
CA PRO A 195 -26.65 -26.24 -39.65
C PRO A 195 -28.14 -26.35 -39.97
N GLN A 196 -28.63 -25.47 -40.86
CA GLN A 196 -30.00 -25.50 -41.35
C GLN A 196 -30.33 -26.91 -41.89
N SER A 197 -31.54 -27.39 -41.55
CA SER A 197 -32.02 -28.74 -41.87
C SER A 197 -31.99 -29.11 -43.36
N SER A 198 -31.79 -28.14 -44.25
CA SER A 198 -31.62 -28.32 -45.70
C SER A 198 -30.25 -28.86 -46.12
N LYS A 199 -29.28 -28.97 -45.19
CA LYS A 199 -27.92 -29.50 -45.46
C LYS A 199 -27.61 -30.86 -44.81
N LYS A 200 -28.63 -31.63 -44.39
CA LYS A 200 -28.40 -33.02 -43.96
C LYS A 200 -28.04 -33.87 -45.18
N GLN A 201 -26.78 -34.26 -45.30
CA GLN A 201 -26.39 -35.39 -46.15
C GLN A 201 -27.00 -36.66 -45.54
N SER A 202 -27.90 -37.28 -46.28
CA SER A 202 -28.42 -38.63 -46.02
C SER A 202 -27.26 -39.63 -46.19
N SER A 203 -26.81 -40.21 -45.09
CA SER A 203 -26.07 -41.48 -45.10
C SER A 203 -27.04 -42.65 -45.11
#